data_AF-G1T3C8-F1
#
_entry.id   AF-G1T3C8-F1
#
_cell.length_a   1.000
_cell.length_b   1.000
_cell.length_c   1.000
_cell.angle_alpha   90.00
_cell.angle_beta   90.00
_cell.angle_gamma   90.00
#
_symmetry.space_group_name_H-M   'P 1'
#
loop_
_entity.id
_entity.type
_entity.pdbx_description
1 polymer ?
#
loop_
_entity_poly.entity_id
_entity_poly.type
_entity_poly.pdbx_seq_one_letter_code
_entity_poly.pdbx_strand_id
1 'polypeptide(L)'
;MFIGDLDKVVNLLLSLSGRLARVENVLSGLGEDASNEERSSLHQKRKILASQHEDARELKENLDRRERVVLDILANYLSEEQLQDYQHFVKMKSTLLIEQRKLDDKIKLGQEQVKCLLESLPSGRQPHRPFPEHCLI
;
A
#
# COMPACT_ATOMS: atom_id res chain seq x y z
N MET A 1 19.62 -5.81 -1.80
CA MET A 1 19.67 -7.16 -1.16
C MET A 1 18.28 -7.75 -1.28
N PHE A 2 18.10 -9.00 -1.71
CA PHE A 2 16.78 -9.58 -2.09
C PHE A 2 15.64 -9.26 -1.11
N ILE A 3 15.82 -9.60 0.17
CA ILE A 3 14.80 -9.41 1.22
C ILE A 3 14.45 -7.93 1.46
N GLY A 4 15.41 -7.02 1.31
CA GLY A 4 15.16 -5.58 1.43
C GLY A 4 14.52 -4.99 0.17
N ASP A 5 14.82 -5.56 -0.99
CA ASP A 5 14.23 -5.15 -2.27
C ASP A 5 12.75 -5.62 -2.35
N LEU A 6 12.43 -6.77 -1.75
CA LEU A 6 11.05 -7.28 -1.61
C LEU A 6 10.12 -6.29 -0.94
N ASP A 7 10.54 -5.76 0.21
CA ASP A 7 9.75 -4.78 0.95
C ASP A 7 9.47 -3.52 0.11
N LYS A 8 10.51 -2.99 -0.54
CA LYS A 8 10.40 -1.78 -1.38
C LYS A 8 9.49 -1.99 -2.59
N VAL A 9 9.64 -3.12 -3.29
CA VAL A 9 8.85 -3.42 -4.50
C VAL A 9 7.39 -3.65 -4.16
N VAL A 10 7.09 -4.41 -3.10
CA VAL A 10 5.71 -4.65 -2.65
C VAL A 10 5.04 -3.33 -2.23
N ASN A 11 5.73 -2.49 -1.44
CA ASN A 11 5.19 -1.18 -1.05
C ASN A 11 4.95 -0.26 -2.24
N LEU A 12 5.84 -0.25 -3.23
CA LEU A 12 5.67 0.52 -4.46
C LEU A 12 4.42 0.06 -5.23
N LEU A 13 4.26 -1.25 -5.43
CA LEU A 13 3.10 -1.83 -6.12
C LEU A 13 1.78 -1.49 -5.41
N LEU A 14 1.72 -1.64 -4.08
CA LEU A 14 0.53 -1.32 -3.30
C LEU A 14 0.19 0.18 -3.37
N SER A 15 1.20 1.04 -3.30
CA SER A 15 1.05 2.50 -3.42
C SER A 15 0.52 2.92 -4.79
N LEU A 16 1.08 2.36 -5.87
CA LEU A 16 0.64 2.64 -7.24
C LEU A 16 -0.77 2.11 -7.50
N SER A 17 -1.06 0.87 -7.08
CA SER A 17 -2.41 0.27 -7.17
C SER A 17 -3.45 1.13 -6.46
N GLY A 18 -3.16 1.57 -5.23
CA GLY A 18 -4.07 2.42 -4.47
C GLY A 18 -4.27 3.81 -5.10
N ARG A 19 -3.21 4.41 -5.67
CA ARG A 19 -3.32 5.68 -6.39
C ARG A 19 -4.12 5.55 -7.68
N LEU A 20 -3.92 4.47 -8.44
CA LEU A 20 -4.64 4.20 -9.67
C LEU A 20 -6.12 3.97 -9.39
N ALA A 21 -6.46 3.12 -8.43
CA ALA A 21 -7.84 2.86 -8.01
C ALA A 21 -8.57 4.14 -7.57
N ARG A 22 -7.89 5.05 -6.84
CA ARG A 22 -8.49 6.36 -6.49
C ARG A 22 -8.78 7.22 -7.72
N VAL A 23 -7.86 7.28 -8.70
CA VAL A 23 -8.09 8.03 -9.94
C VAL A 23 -9.22 7.42 -10.75
N GLU A 24 -9.30 6.09 -10.81
CA GLU A 24 -10.38 5.37 -11.50
C GLU A 24 -11.74 5.58 -10.84
N ASN A 25 -11.80 5.59 -9.51
CA ASN A 25 -13.03 5.90 -8.76
C ASN A 25 -13.50 7.34 -9.02
N VAL A 26 -12.57 8.31 -9.02
CA VAL A 26 -12.90 9.71 -9.36
C VAL A 26 -13.38 9.81 -10.81
N LEU A 27 -12.69 9.15 -11.75
CA LEU A 27 -13.10 9.12 -13.17
C LEU A 27 -14.49 8.52 -13.37
N SER A 28 -14.81 7.45 -12.64
CA SER A 28 -16.11 6.77 -12.72
C SER A 28 -17.25 7.57 -12.07
N GLY A 29 -16.92 8.46 -11.13
CA GLY A 29 -17.87 9.33 -10.42
C GLY A 29 -18.02 10.73 -11.01
N LEU A 30 -17.33 11.07 -12.10
CA LEU A 30 -17.45 12.38 -12.77
C LEU A 30 -18.85 12.53 -13.38
N GLY A 31 -19.62 13.50 -12.89
CA GLY A 31 -20.89 13.92 -13.50
C GLY A 31 -20.68 14.63 -14.84
N GLU A 32 -21.77 14.85 -15.60
CA GLU A 32 -21.73 15.51 -16.91
C GLU A 32 -21.18 16.95 -16.85
N ASP A 33 -21.32 17.62 -15.71
CA ASP A 33 -20.90 19.00 -15.45
C ASP A 33 -19.37 19.21 -15.34
N ALA A 34 -18.59 18.13 -15.23
CA ALA A 34 -17.13 18.26 -15.14
C ALA A 34 -16.52 18.82 -16.43
N SER A 35 -15.56 19.73 -16.29
CA SER A 35 -14.90 20.35 -17.44
C SER A 35 -14.09 19.32 -18.24
N ASN A 36 -14.01 19.53 -19.55
CA ASN A 36 -13.21 18.66 -20.43
C ASN A 36 -11.72 18.68 -20.06
N GLU A 37 -11.22 19.81 -19.56
CA GLU A 37 -9.85 19.95 -19.07
C GLU A 37 -9.61 19.07 -17.83
N GLU A 38 -10.55 19.05 -16.88
CA GLU A 38 -10.46 18.20 -15.68
C GLU A 38 -10.45 16.71 -16.06
N ARG A 39 -11.39 16.28 -16.91
CA ARG A 39 -11.45 14.90 -17.42
C ARG A 39 -10.17 14.48 -18.14
N SER A 40 -9.68 15.35 -19.03
CA SER A 40 -8.44 15.10 -19.78
C SER A 40 -7.23 14.96 -18.84
N SER A 41 -7.13 15.83 -17.84
CA SER A 41 -6.05 15.78 -16.84
C SER A 41 -6.05 14.47 -16.04
N LEU A 42 -7.23 13.99 -15.63
CA LEU A 42 -7.38 12.73 -14.89
C LEU A 42 -7.06 11.51 -15.76
N HIS A 43 -7.46 11.51 -17.04
CA HIS A 43 -7.08 10.46 -17.98
C HIS A 43 -5.57 10.40 -18.20
N GLN A 44 -4.91 11.56 -18.34
CA GLN A 44 -3.46 11.61 -18.46
C GLN A 44 -2.78 11.09 -17.19
N LYS A 45 -3.27 11.47 -16.01
CA LYS A 45 -2.78 10.96 -14.73
C LYS A 45 -2.96 9.44 -14.60
N ARG A 46 -4.11 8.90 -15.01
CA ARG A 46 -4.37 7.45 -15.06
C ARG A 46 -3.36 6.76 -15.97
N LYS A 47 -3.11 7.30 -17.17
CA LYS A 47 -2.14 6.75 -18.13
C LYS A 47 -0.73 6.67 -17.54
N ILE A 48 -0.28 7.74 -16.89
CA ILE A 48 1.04 7.78 -16.23
C ILE A 48 1.11 6.74 -15.10
N LEU A 49 0.09 6.68 -14.23
CA LEU A 49 0.04 5.73 -13.12
C LEU A 49 0.00 4.28 -13.59
N ALA A 50 -0.74 3.99 -14.67
CA ALA A 50 -0.79 2.66 -15.26
C ALA A 50 0.57 2.24 -15.83
N SER A 51 1.28 3.16 -16.51
CA SER A 51 2.65 2.91 -16.98
C SER A 51 3.60 2.62 -15.82
N GLN A 52 3.58 3.45 -14.77
CA GLN A 52 4.41 3.23 -13.57
C GLN A 52 4.08 1.92 -12.86
N HIS A 53 2.81 1.51 -12.85
CA HIS A 53 2.40 0.24 -12.28
C HIS A 53 2.97 -0.94 -13.07
N GLU A 54 3.03 -0.83 -14.40
CA GLU A 54 3.64 -1.86 -15.25
C GLU A 54 5.17 -1.93 -15.03
N ASP A 55 5.84 -0.78 -14.94
CA ASP A 55 7.29 -0.73 -14.60
C ASP A 55 7.55 -1.41 -13.23
N ALA A 56 6.69 -1.15 -12.23
CA ALA A 56 6.79 -1.79 -10.93
C ALA A 56 6.50 -3.30 -10.97
N ARG A 57 5.65 -3.76 -11.89
CA ARG A 57 5.38 -5.18 -12.13
C ARG A 57 6.61 -5.87 -12.71
N GLU A 58 7.30 -5.24 -13.65
CA GLU A 58 8.57 -5.76 -14.18
C GLU A 58 9.64 -5.87 -13.08
N LEU A 59 9.72 -4.89 -12.17
CA LEU A 59 10.58 -4.98 -10.99
C LEU A 59 10.25 -6.19 -10.11
N LYS A 60 8.96 -6.53 -9.95
CA LYS A 60 8.53 -7.72 -9.21
C LYS A 60 8.93 -9.01 -9.91
N GLU A 61 8.80 -9.09 -11.23
CA GLU A 61 9.24 -10.27 -12.00
C GLU A 61 10.76 -10.46 -11.93
N ASN A 62 11.52 -9.36 -12.00
CA ASN A 62 12.96 -9.36 -11.77
C ASN A 62 13.33 -9.86 -10.37
N LEU A 63 12.57 -9.43 -9.37
CA LEU A 63 12.75 -9.88 -8.00
C LEU A 63 12.45 -11.36 -7.83
N ASP A 64 11.40 -11.89 -8.48
CA ASP A 64 11.01 -13.31 -8.41
C ASP A 64 12.01 -14.22 -9.14
N ARG A 65 12.69 -13.70 -10.18
CA ARG A 65 13.85 -14.36 -10.77
C ARG A 65 15.02 -14.42 -9.78
N ARG A 66 15.29 -13.32 -9.08
CA ARG A 66 16.35 -13.28 -8.06
C ARG A 66 16.03 -14.16 -6.85
N GLU A 67 14.78 -14.27 -6.44
CA GLU A 67 14.33 -15.19 -5.38
C GLU A 67 14.73 -16.63 -5.69
N ARG A 68 14.41 -17.09 -6.91
CA ARG A 68 14.78 -18.43 -7.38
C ARG A 68 16.28 -18.68 -7.35
N VAL A 69 17.08 -17.74 -7.85
CA VAL A 69 18.54 -17.85 -7.82
C VAL A 69 19.07 -17.92 -6.38
N VAL A 70 18.52 -17.12 -5.46
CA VAL A 70 18.91 -17.16 -4.04
C VAL A 70 18.55 -18.52 -3.44
N LEU A 71 17.35 -19.02 -3.73
CA LEU A 71 16.91 -20.33 -3.25
C LEU A 71 17.81 -21.46 -3.78
N ASP A 72 18.15 -21.44 -5.07
CA ASP A 72 19.02 -22.43 -5.71
C ASP A 72 20.42 -22.43 -5.08
N ILE A 73 20.96 -21.25 -4.77
CA ILE A 73 22.24 -21.14 -4.05
C ILE A 73 22.11 -21.74 -2.65
N LEU A 74 21.09 -21.35 -1.88
CA LEU A 74 20.88 -21.81 -0.51
C LEU A 74 20.67 -23.33 -0.41
N ALA A 75 20.03 -23.94 -1.42
CA ALA A 75 19.83 -25.39 -1.48
C ALA A 75 21.14 -26.20 -1.49
N ASN A 76 22.28 -25.59 -1.86
CA ASN A 76 23.59 -26.24 -1.81
C ASN A 76 24.23 -26.24 -0.41
N TYR A 77 23.67 -25.47 0.54
CA TYR A 77 24.28 -25.24 1.87
C TYR A 77 23.34 -25.58 3.03
N LEU A 78 22.04 -25.65 2.80
CA LEU A 78 21.02 -25.85 3.83
C LEU A 78 20.40 -27.25 3.75
N SER A 79 19.90 -27.73 4.89
CA SER A 79 19.03 -28.90 4.92
C SER A 79 17.67 -28.60 4.28
N GLU A 80 16.92 -29.65 3.94
CA GLU A 80 15.57 -29.51 3.41
C GLU A 80 14.64 -28.75 4.37
N GLU A 81 14.72 -29.04 5.67
CA GLU A 81 13.96 -28.35 6.72
C GLU A 81 14.29 -26.84 6.75
N GLN A 82 15.57 -26.49 6.75
CA GLN A 82 16.02 -25.09 6.73
C GLN A 82 15.59 -24.36 5.45
N LEU A 83 15.56 -25.06 4.31
CA LEU A 83 15.11 -24.50 3.05
C LEU A 83 13.59 -24.23 3.06
N GLN A 84 12.81 -25.15 3.63
CA GLN A 84 11.37 -24.97 3.82
C GLN A 84 11.08 -23.78 4.76
N ASP A 85 11.84 -23.68 5.86
CA ASP A 85 11.74 -22.54 6.79
C ASP A 85 12.04 -21.21 6.10
N TYR A 86 13.09 -21.16 5.27
CA TYR A 86 13.44 -19.98 4.48
C TYR A 86 12.31 -19.58 3.52
N GLN A 87 11.79 -20.54 2.74
CA GLN A 87 10.67 -20.28 1.83
C GLN A 87 9.44 -19.77 2.57
N HIS A 88 9.10 -20.41 3.69
CA HIS A 88 8.00 -20.00 4.54
C HIS A 88 8.21 -18.57 5.07
N PHE A 89 9.42 -18.24 5.53
CA PHE A 89 9.77 -16.90 5.97
C PHE A 89 9.57 -15.83 4.88
N VAL A 90 10.07 -16.05 3.66
CA VAL A 90 9.92 -15.10 2.54
C VAL A 90 8.45 -14.89 2.18
N LYS A 91 7.68 -15.99 2.09
CA LYS A 91 6.24 -15.95 1.83
C LYS A 91 5.47 -15.23 2.94
N MET A 92 5.77 -15.54 4.20
CA MET A 92 5.11 -14.91 5.34
C MET A 92 5.44 -13.42 5.40
N LYS A 93 6.70 -13.04 5.14
CA LYS A 93 7.12 -11.63 5.12
C LYS A 93 6.33 -10.80 4.11
N SER A 94 6.15 -11.30 2.88
CA SER A 94 5.34 -10.59 1.87
C SER A 94 3.85 -10.51 2.25
N THR A 95 3.30 -11.59 2.81
CA THR A 95 1.90 -11.64 3.28
C THR A 95 1.66 -10.62 4.40
N LEU A 96 2.50 -10.62 5.43
CA LEU A 96 2.41 -9.68 6.55
C LEU A 96 2.55 -8.23 6.11
N LEU A 97 3.43 -7.95 5.14
CA LEU A 97 3.60 -6.59 4.62
C LEU A 97 2.33 -6.07 3.92
N ILE A 98 1.66 -6.92 3.15
CA ILE A 98 0.40 -6.58 2.50
C ILE A 98 -0.70 -6.34 3.55
N GLU A 99 -0.80 -7.21 4.56
CA GLU A 99 -1.80 -7.07 5.63
C GLU A 99 -1.54 -5.82 6.48
N GLN A 100 -0.30 -5.55 6.84
CA GLN A 100 0.10 -4.32 7.52
C GLN A 100 -0.34 -3.09 6.71
N ARG A 101 -0.06 -3.08 5.41
CA ARG A 101 -0.44 -1.96 4.55
C ARG A 101 -1.95 -1.75 4.50
N LYS A 102 -2.74 -2.82 4.41
CA LYS A 102 -4.21 -2.76 4.44
C LYS A 102 -4.72 -2.19 5.76
N LEU A 103 -4.11 -2.57 6.89
CA LEU A 103 -4.47 -2.04 8.20
C LEU A 103 -4.13 -0.56 8.31
N ASP A 104 -2.94 -0.15 7.87
CA ASP A 104 -2.50 1.25 7.85
C ASP A 104 -3.45 2.13 7.02
N ASP A 105 -3.85 1.66 5.83
CA ASP A 105 -4.78 2.40 4.97
C ASP A 105 -6.17 2.53 5.63
N LYS A 106 -6.65 1.48 6.34
CA LYS A 106 -7.92 1.55 7.12
C LYS A 106 -7.82 2.52 8.29
N ILE A 107 -6.71 2.50 9.03
CA ILE A 107 -6.46 3.42 10.15
C ILE A 107 -6.46 4.86 9.65
N LYS A 108 -5.72 5.13 8.57
CA LYS A 108 -5.64 6.46 7.97
C LYS A 108 -7.00 6.97 7.50
N LEU A 109 -7.79 6.12 6.84
CA LEU A 109 -9.15 6.47 6.44
C LEU A 109 -10.02 6.82 7.65
N GLY A 110 -9.96 6.02 8.71
CA GLY A 110 -10.70 6.29 9.95
C GLY A 110 -10.29 7.63 10.59
N GLN A 111 -9.00 7.95 10.61
CA GLN A 111 -8.49 9.22 11.12
C GLN A 111 -8.98 10.41 10.28
N GLU A 112 -8.96 10.30 8.95
CA GLU A 112 -9.47 11.32 8.03
C GLU A 112 -10.98 11.55 8.23
N GLN A 113 -11.76 10.47 8.38
CA GLN A 113 -13.20 10.56 8.66
C GLN A 113 -13.51 11.25 9.99
N VAL A 114 -12.82 10.87 11.07
CA VAL A 114 -12.99 11.50 12.39
C VAL A 114 -12.65 12.99 12.32
N LYS A 115 -11.55 13.35 11.64
CA LYS A 115 -11.15 14.76 11.46
C LYS A 115 -12.25 15.56 10.74
N CYS A 116 -12.75 15.07 9.60
CA CYS A 116 -13.80 15.76 8.86
C CYS A 116 -15.09 15.94 9.68
N LEU A 117 -15.47 14.93 10.46
CA LEU A 117 -16.64 15.02 11.35
C LEU A 117 -16.45 16.10 12.41
N LEU A 118 -15.29 16.14 13.06
CA LEU A 118 -14.97 17.16 14.07
C LEU A 118 -14.96 18.58 13.49
N GLU A 119 -14.45 18.76 12.28
CA GLU A 119 -14.44 20.05 11.57
C GLU A 119 -15.85 20.50 11.14
N SER A 120 -16.76 19.56 10.89
CA SER A 120 -18.16 19.85 10.53
C SER A 120 -19.06 20.20 11.72
N LEU A 121 -18.59 19.99 12.95
CA LEU A 121 -19.37 20.32 14.15
C LEU A 121 -19.43 21.85 14.33
N PRO A 122 -20.62 22.43 14.59
CA PRO A 122 -20.73 23.84 14.93
C PRO A 122 -19.95 24.12 16.23
N SER A 123 -19.33 25.30 16.32
CA SER A 123 -18.33 25.70 17.34
C SER A 123 -18.78 25.70 18.82
N GLY A 124 -19.92 25.09 19.15
CA GLY A 124 -20.51 25.03 20.49
C GLY A 124 -20.59 23.64 21.14
N ARG A 125 -20.07 22.58 20.52
CA ARG A 125 -19.98 21.24 21.15
C ARG A 125 -18.59 20.65 20.97
N GLN A 126 -17.66 21.06 21.83
CA GLN A 126 -16.43 20.28 21.98
C GLN A 126 -16.77 18.92 22.61
N PRO A 127 -16.36 17.79 22.02
CA PRO A 127 -16.48 16.52 22.70
C PRO A 127 -15.60 16.54 23.95
N HIS A 128 -16.20 16.27 25.10
CA HIS A 128 -15.47 16.02 26.34
C HIS A 128 -14.41 14.94 26.07
N ARG A 129 -13.12 15.26 26.20
CA ARG A 129 -12.08 14.22 26.26
C ARG A 129 -12.35 13.38 27.52
N PRO A 130 -12.64 12.08 27.43
CA PRO A 130 -12.44 11.22 28.57
C PRO A 130 -10.93 10.94 28.63
N PHE A 131 -10.38 10.91 29.84
CA PHE A 131 -9.00 10.55 30.20
C PHE A 131 -7.98 11.69 30.27
N PRO A 132 -7.61 12.11 31.49
CA PRO A 132 -6.42 12.93 31.73
C PRO A 132 -5.14 12.09 31.61
N GLU A 133 -4.09 12.69 31.03
CA GLU A 133 -2.75 12.12 30.77
C GLU A 133 -1.90 11.91 32.05
N HIS A 134 -2.47 11.40 33.14
CA HIS A 134 -1.76 11.35 34.43
C HIS A 134 -1.75 10.00 35.16
N CYS A 135 -1.80 8.87 34.45
CA CYS A 135 -1.43 7.58 35.03
C CYS A 135 -0.54 6.77 34.09
N LEU A 136 0.71 7.22 33.93
CA LEU A 136 1.85 6.39 33.56
C LEU A 136 3.04 6.78 34.45
N ILE A 137 3.03 6.28 35.68
CA ILE A 137 4.22 5.95 36.49
C ILE A 137 3.91 4.63 37.19
#